data_AF-A0AAV8HJN5-F1
#
_entry.id   AF-A0AAV8HJN5-F1
#
_cell.length_a   1.000
_cell.length_b   1.000
_cell.length_c   1.000
_cell.angle_alpha   90.00
_cell.angle_beta   90.00
_cell.angle_gamma   90.00
#
_symmetry.space_group_name_H-M   'P 1'
#
loop_
_entity.id
_entity.type
_entity.pdbx_description
1 polymer ?
#
loop_
_entity_poly.entity_id
_entity_poly.type
_entity_poly.pdbx_seq_one_letter_code
_entity_poly.pdbx_strand_id
1 'polypeptide(L)'
;MGKNHYSLSPWGISQEKRSTLKKPRWIKILGEKPPVVDLESVILAVNCSNYAKLSIEEQARITGPVSCSFFVTIYDVVWHCVTLCLASIFTVAYQFIQCSHKLLTCNFGKGLLFLGKLIPYSCKTVHVRSCQFLYWPVFLHKHTFSLFTNVEFIHRSSLQNHLWSSISTDLTFGILLSIFFLANTKPISNWIFSICHTLTESILRSGCVWLMGVPAGFKLNTELARVLGMVSLNMIQVYSTIWYFIGTSILGYIIVAFIIVGVVFGATLQLALFLDLVRLVTLHVTSLHWLVSVLYSRQIQALASLWRIFRGRKWNPLRQRLDSYGYTVEQHVVGSLIFSPLLLLLPTTSVFYIFFTMLNTIITLLCISVEVLISLLYVTPCYEIFLWVLNKTRFPSGVWFSNVSLADEVVVSILCSNHAKLGELIGPHYKNVFSGVSSSFAKSMAYSVLTGCRITSNLSTSMPAIAPWMKLVCKEYWKLCHDSILESTVQKKRRFC
;
A
#
# COMPACT_ATOMS: atom_id res chain seq x y z
N MET A 1 12.93 38.16 -26.84
CA MET A 1 12.38 39.30 -26.07
C MET A 1 12.66 39.05 -24.60
N GLY A 2 13.41 39.82 -23.82
CA GLY A 2 14.26 40.98 -24.07
C GLY A 2 15.36 40.98 -23.00
N LYS A 3 16.60 41.21 -23.44
CA LYS A 3 17.77 41.53 -22.62
C LYS A 3 17.63 42.95 -22.08
N ASN A 4 18.31 43.29 -20.97
CA ASN A 4 18.90 44.62 -20.79
C ASN A 4 20.07 44.57 -19.80
N HIS A 5 21.27 44.75 -20.37
CA HIS A 5 22.46 45.30 -19.73
C HIS A 5 22.29 46.82 -19.58
N TYR A 6 22.87 47.43 -18.56
CA TYR A 6 23.40 48.79 -18.68
C TYR A 6 24.69 48.94 -17.87
N SER A 7 25.77 49.20 -18.61
CA SER A 7 27.02 49.84 -18.18
C SER A 7 26.82 51.33 -17.96
N LEU A 8 27.67 51.98 -17.16
CA LEU A 8 28.11 53.37 -17.40
C LEU A 8 29.33 53.71 -16.53
N SER A 9 30.39 54.14 -17.21
CA SER A 9 31.49 54.99 -16.71
C SER A 9 31.43 56.32 -17.48
N PRO A 10 32.35 57.27 -17.27
CA PRO A 10 32.36 58.32 -16.24
C PRO A 10 32.12 59.72 -16.86
N TRP A 11 32.00 60.78 -16.04
CA TRP A 11 32.57 62.14 -16.23
C TRP A 11 31.89 63.16 -15.28
N GLY A 12 32.67 64.13 -14.79
CA GLY A 12 32.15 65.43 -14.32
C GLY A 12 32.37 65.78 -12.86
N ILE A 13 33.63 66.01 -12.47
CA ILE A 13 34.00 66.71 -11.23
C ILE A 13 33.86 68.23 -11.49
N SER A 14 33.09 68.94 -10.66
CA SER A 14 33.24 70.38 -10.42
C SER A 14 33.72 70.61 -8.98
N GLN A 15 34.78 71.41 -8.87
CA GLN A 15 35.57 71.67 -7.67
C GLN A 15 34.88 72.56 -6.62
N GLU A 16 35.49 72.54 -5.42
CA GLU A 16 35.38 73.45 -4.27
C GLU A 16 34.30 73.10 -3.23
N LYS A 17 34.56 72.97 -1.91
CA LYS A 17 35.63 73.51 -1.04
C LYS A 17 35.99 72.50 0.05
N ARG A 18 37.30 72.37 0.35
CA ARG A 18 37.83 71.62 1.50
C ARG A 18 37.42 72.28 2.82
N SER A 19 36.68 71.56 3.66
CA SER A 19 36.71 71.73 5.12
C SER A 19 37.22 70.44 5.75
N THR A 20 38.33 70.52 6.49
CA THR A 20 39.02 69.39 7.12
C THR A 20 38.16 68.74 8.20
N LEU A 21 37.42 67.69 7.85
CA LEU A 21 36.77 66.82 8.85
C LEU A 21 37.74 65.72 9.31
N LYS A 22 37.91 65.65 10.63
CA LYS A 22 38.74 64.71 11.38
C LYS A 22 38.52 63.26 10.93
N LYS A 23 39.62 62.52 10.71
CA LYS A 23 39.58 61.07 10.53
C LYS A 23 38.80 60.44 11.71
N PRO A 24 37.78 59.60 11.44
CA PRO A 24 37.02 58.95 12.49
C PRO A 24 37.90 57.92 13.22
N ARG A 25 37.74 57.83 14.55
CA ARG A 25 38.62 57.06 15.46
C ARG A 25 38.77 55.58 15.10
N TRP A 26 37.83 54.98 14.38
CA TRP A 26 37.87 53.56 14.03
C TRP A 26 38.99 53.17 13.06
N ILE A 27 39.56 54.12 12.29
CA ILE A 27 40.75 53.87 11.47
C ILE A 27 42.00 53.61 12.32
N LYS A 28 42.09 54.15 13.54
CA LYS A 28 43.19 53.81 14.47
C LYS A 28 43.01 52.44 15.13
N ILE A 29 41.78 51.91 15.17
CA ILE A 29 41.44 50.61 15.79
C ILE A 29 41.73 49.45 14.82
N LEU A 30 41.77 49.70 13.50
CA LEU A 30 42.14 48.70 12.48
C LEU A 30 43.63 48.32 12.48
N GLY A 31 44.49 49.10 13.13
CA GLY A 31 45.93 48.82 13.25
C GLY A 31 46.30 47.98 14.49
N GLU A 32 45.37 47.83 15.43
CA GLU A 32 45.53 46.90 16.55
C GLU A 32 45.03 45.53 16.07
N LYS A 33 45.94 44.55 16.01
CA LYS A 33 45.56 43.15 15.78
C LYS A 33 44.43 42.82 16.77
N PRO A 34 43.24 42.40 16.32
CA PRO A 34 42.27 41.87 17.26
C PRO A 34 42.96 40.68 17.96
N PRO A 35 42.69 40.43 19.26
CA PRO A 35 42.99 39.12 19.80
C PRO A 35 42.33 38.12 18.86
N VAL A 36 43.03 37.04 18.52
CA VAL A 36 42.49 35.96 17.68
C VAL A 36 41.16 35.57 18.30
N VAL A 37 40.06 36.10 17.75
CA VAL A 37 38.72 35.68 18.13
C VAL A 37 38.68 34.30 17.55
N ASP A 38 38.87 33.34 18.45
CA ASP A 38 38.95 31.94 18.11
C ASP A 38 37.66 31.60 17.38
N LEU A 39 37.74 31.56 16.05
CA LEU A 39 36.58 31.45 15.19
C LEU A 39 35.91 30.10 15.45
N GLU A 40 36.68 29.10 15.90
CA GLU A 40 36.14 27.85 16.45
C GLU A 40 35.31 28.11 17.71
N SER A 41 35.77 28.93 18.66
CA SER A 41 34.99 29.28 19.86
C SER A 41 33.68 30.00 19.53
N VAL A 42 33.66 30.89 18.52
CA VAL A 42 32.45 31.59 18.09
C VAL A 42 31.52 30.66 17.31
N ILE A 43 32.07 29.78 16.47
CA ILE A 43 31.31 28.73 15.77
C ILE A 43 30.74 27.72 16.78
N LEU A 44 31.47 27.38 17.84
CA LEU A 44 31.02 26.57 18.97
C LEU A 44 29.94 27.29 19.80
N ALA A 45 30.10 28.59 20.04
CA ALA A 45 29.14 29.40 20.78
C ALA A 45 27.84 29.64 20.02
N VAL A 46 27.88 29.80 18.68
CA VAL A 46 26.68 29.85 17.82
C VAL A 46 26.02 28.47 17.75
N ASN A 47 26.82 27.40 17.84
CA ASN A 47 26.33 26.04 18.01
C ASN A 47 26.09 25.73 19.50
N CYS A 48 25.25 26.53 20.17
CA CYS A 48 24.98 26.48 21.62
C CYS A 48 24.71 25.06 22.15
N SER A 49 24.16 24.17 21.32
CA SER A 49 23.88 22.77 21.65
C SER A 49 25.16 21.94 21.82
N ASN A 50 26.19 22.19 21.01
CA ASN A 50 27.44 21.44 21.01
C ASN A 50 28.39 21.93 22.13
N TYR A 51 28.42 23.24 22.38
CA TYR A 51 29.15 23.81 23.52
C TYR A 51 28.54 23.38 24.87
N ALA A 52 27.22 23.47 25.03
CA ALA A 52 26.54 22.99 26.25
C ALA A 52 26.78 21.49 26.49
N LYS A 53 26.85 20.69 25.43
CA LYS A 53 27.15 19.26 25.52
C LYS A 53 28.58 18.99 25.99
N LEU A 54 29.57 19.71 25.47
CA LEU A 54 30.97 19.55 25.88
C LEU A 54 31.17 19.95 27.34
N SER A 55 30.54 21.03 27.81
CA SER A 55 30.58 21.42 29.22
C SER A 55 29.92 20.37 30.13
N ILE A 56 28.83 19.73 29.71
CA ILE A 56 28.18 18.65 30.48
C ILE A 56 29.06 17.39 30.52
N GLU A 57 29.70 17.00 29.42
CA GLU A 57 30.63 15.85 29.38
C GLU A 57 31.89 16.09 30.24
N GLU A 58 32.35 17.34 30.33
CA GLU A 58 33.49 17.72 31.17
C GLU A 58 33.12 17.72 32.66
N GLN A 59 31.91 18.15 33.02
CA GLN A 59 31.38 18.06 34.39
C GLN A 59 31.20 16.60 34.85
N ALA A 60 30.75 15.72 33.95
CA ALA A 60 30.52 14.29 34.25
C ALA A 60 31.82 13.50 34.48
N ARG A 61 32.96 13.94 33.92
CA ARG A 61 34.28 13.33 34.19
C ARG A 61 34.81 13.65 35.58
N ILE A 62 34.38 14.76 36.19
CA ILE A 62 34.85 15.21 37.51
C ILE A 62 34.14 14.44 38.64
N THR A 63 32.92 13.96 38.40
CA THR A 63 32.24 12.98 39.27
C THR A 63 32.68 11.56 38.94
N GLY A 64 33.71 11.06 39.65
CA GLY A 64 34.18 9.68 39.49
C GLY A 64 33.11 8.62 39.80
N PRO A 65 33.20 7.40 39.24
CA PRO A 65 32.22 6.35 39.46
C PRO A 65 32.38 5.79 40.88
N VAL A 66 31.40 6.08 41.74
CA VAL A 66 31.32 5.48 43.08
C VAL A 66 30.94 4.00 42.93
N SER A 67 31.83 3.13 43.39
CA SER A 67 31.65 1.72 43.77
C SER A 67 30.29 1.07 43.39
N CYS A 68 30.18 0.58 42.15
CA CYS A 68 29.16 -0.39 41.77
C CYS A 68 29.65 -1.37 40.69
N SER A 69 30.92 -1.77 40.75
CA SER A 69 31.58 -2.53 39.67
C SER A 69 30.97 -3.93 39.43
N PHE A 70 30.53 -4.63 40.50
CA PHE A 70 30.05 -6.01 40.38
C PHE A 70 28.61 -6.11 39.84
N PHE A 71 27.70 -5.23 40.29
CA PHE A 71 26.33 -5.20 39.76
C PHE A 71 26.25 -4.67 38.33
N VAL A 72 27.12 -3.72 37.97
CA VAL A 72 27.21 -3.19 36.60
C VAL A 72 27.77 -4.23 35.63
N THR A 73 28.76 -5.04 36.04
CA THR A 73 29.31 -6.11 35.19
C THR A 73 28.31 -7.27 35.01
N ILE A 74 27.58 -7.69 36.05
CA ILE A 74 26.51 -8.69 35.91
C ILE A 74 25.39 -8.16 35.01
N TYR A 75 24.98 -6.90 35.17
CA TYR A 75 23.99 -6.25 34.31
C TYR A 75 24.44 -6.23 32.85
N ASP A 76 25.67 -5.84 32.57
CA ASP A 76 26.21 -5.81 31.21
C ASP A 76 26.25 -7.23 30.59
N VAL A 77 26.67 -8.26 31.36
CA VAL A 77 26.67 -9.66 30.89
C VAL A 77 25.26 -10.17 30.61
N VAL A 78 24.30 -9.91 31.49
CA VAL A 78 22.89 -10.29 31.28
C VAL A 78 22.34 -9.60 30.03
N TRP A 79 22.62 -8.31 29.84
CA TRP A 79 22.19 -7.60 28.63
C TRP A 79 22.85 -8.11 27.36
N HIS A 80 24.14 -8.44 27.37
CA HIS A 80 24.81 -9.07 26.25
C HIS A 80 24.20 -10.43 25.89
N CYS A 81 23.84 -11.26 26.88
CA CYS A 81 23.11 -12.50 26.63
C CYS A 81 21.73 -12.24 26.01
N VAL A 82 21.00 -11.24 26.52
CA VAL A 82 19.70 -10.83 25.96
C VAL A 82 19.85 -10.31 24.53
N THR A 83 20.87 -9.50 24.22
CA THR A 83 21.09 -8.96 22.87
C THR A 83 21.38 -10.08 21.87
N LEU A 84 22.22 -11.06 22.24
CA LEU A 84 22.54 -12.24 21.43
C LEU A 84 21.31 -13.12 21.17
N CYS A 85 20.52 -13.39 22.21
CA CYS A 85 19.27 -14.14 22.09
C CYS A 85 18.25 -13.41 21.20
N LEU A 86 18.06 -12.11 21.40
CA LEU A 86 17.11 -11.33 20.61
C LEU A 86 17.55 -11.26 19.13
N ALA A 87 18.82 -10.93 18.87
CA ALA A 87 19.35 -10.84 17.52
C ALA A 87 19.25 -12.18 16.77
N SER A 88 19.57 -13.30 17.45
CA SER A 88 19.42 -14.64 16.85
C SER A 88 17.96 -14.98 16.54
N ILE A 89 17.01 -14.74 17.45
CA ILE A 89 15.57 -14.95 17.21
C ILE A 89 15.10 -14.18 15.97
N PHE A 90 15.45 -12.89 15.85
CA PHE A 90 15.04 -12.08 14.71
C PHE A 90 15.69 -12.52 13.40
N THR A 91 16.90 -13.07 13.42
CA THR A 91 17.54 -13.61 12.21
C THR A 91 16.97 -14.95 11.77
N VAL A 92 16.54 -15.79 12.72
CA VAL A 92 15.78 -17.01 12.42
C VAL A 92 14.42 -16.65 11.83
N ALA A 93 13.72 -15.66 12.40
CA ALA A 93 12.48 -15.14 11.85
C ALA A 93 12.67 -14.57 10.43
N TYR A 94 13.73 -13.79 10.20
CA TYR A 94 14.12 -13.29 8.87
C TYR A 94 14.32 -14.42 7.86
N GLN A 95 15.06 -15.46 8.23
CA GLN A 95 15.31 -16.62 7.38
C GLN A 95 14.02 -17.38 7.07
N PHE A 96 13.14 -17.54 8.07
CA PHE A 96 11.84 -18.18 7.89
C PHE A 96 10.93 -17.40 6.94
N ILE A 97 10.89 -16.06 7.06
CA ILE A 97 10.09 -15.20 6.18
C ILE A 97 10.63 -15.21 4.74
N GLN A 98 11.95 -15.20 4.55
CA GLN A 98 12.55 -15.34 3.22
C GLN A 98 12.30 -16.73 2.61
N CYS A 99 12.42 -17.78 3.43
CA CYS A 99 12.17 -19.15 3.00
C CYS A 99 10.70 -19.34 2.60
N SER A 100 9.76 -18.87 3.41
CA SER A 100 8.32 -18.94 3.10
C SER A 100 7.94 -18.14 1.86
N HIS A 101 8.50 -16.95 1.64
CA HIS A 101 8.29 -16.21 0.40
C HIS A 101 8.86 -16.96 -0.81
N LYS A 102 10.08 -17.50 -0.72
CA LYS A 102 10.67 -18.35 -1.77
C LYS A 102 9.83 -19.60 -2.00
N LEU A 103 9.29 -20.24 -0.98
CA LEU A 103 8.44 -21.42 -1.09
C LEU A 103 7.10 -21.10 -1.79
N LEU A 104 6.51 -19.93 -1.48
CA LEU A 104 5.26 -19.47 -2.08
C LEU A 104 5.45 -19.01 -3.54
N THR A 105 6.65 -18.55 -3.91
CA THR A 105 6.99 -18.08 -5.25
C THR A 105 7.69 -19.14 -6.12
N CYS A 106 8.35 -20.13 -5.53
CA CYS A 106 8.96 -21.26 -6.24
C CYS A 106 7.88 -22.25 -6.71
N ASN A 107 8.02 -22.71 -7.95
CA ASN A 107 7.13 -23.68 -8.61
C ASN A 107 7.30 -25.15 -8.13
N PHE A 108 7.67 -25.40 -6.87
CA PHE A 108 7.81 -26.77 -6.37
C PHE A 108 6.50 -27.32 -5.80
N GLY A 109 5.92 -28.31 -6.49
CA GLY A 109 4.88 -29.20 -5.97
C GLY A 109 3.43 -28.69 -6.03
N LYS A 110 2.53 -29.47 -6.65
CA LYS A 110 1.12 -29.11 -6.92
C LYS A 110 0.24 -28.92 -5.65
N GLY A 111 0.64 -29.46 -4.50
CA GLY A 111 -0.17 -29.46 -3.26
C GLY A 111 -0.11 -28.15 -2.46
N LEU A 112 1.09 -27.71 -2.06
CA LEU A 112 1.26 -26.51 -1.21
C LEU A 112 1.00 -25.21 -1.99
N LEU A 113 1.23 -25.21 -3.31
CA LEU A 113 0.89 -24.11 -4.22
C LEU A 113 -0.63 -23.83 -4.31
N PHE A 114 -1.48 -24.82 -4.02
CA PHE A 114 -2.93 -24.61 -4.05
C PHE A 114 -3.39 -23.69 -2.91
N LEU A 115 -2.82 -23.86 -1.72
CA LEU A 115 -3.17 -23.04 -0.54
C LEU A 115 -2.75 -21.58 -0.71
N GLY A 116 -1.55 -21.34 -1.24
CA GLY A 116 -1.08 -19.97 -1.55
C GLY A 116 -1.89 -19.29 -2.66
N LYS A 117 -2.48 -20.06 -3.58
CA LYS A 117 -3.39 -19.55 -4.62
C LYS A 117 -4.82 -19.32 -4.11
N LEU A 118 -5.23 -20.01 -3.05
CA LEU A 118 -6.53 -19.83 -2.39
C LEU A 118 -6.58 -18.54 -1.56
N ILE A 119 -5.46 -18.16 -0.94
CA ILE A 119 -5.38 -17.03 0.00
C ILE A 119 -4.29 -16.00 -0.44
N PRO A 120 -4.35 -15.47 -1.67
CA PRO A 120 -3.29 -14.64 -2.22
C PRO A 120 -3.17 -13.29 -1.52
N TYR A 121 -4.27 -12.70 -1.03
CA TYR A 121 -4.23 -11.37 -0.43
C TYR A 121 -3.58 -11.41 0.96
N SER A 122 -3.96 -12.38 1.79
CA SER A 122 -3.37 -12.52 3.11
C SER A 122 -1.90 -12.90 3.02
N CYS A 123 -1.51 -13.82 2.13
CA CYS A 123 -0.08 -14.16 1.94
C CYS A 123 0.76 -12.93 1.54
N LYS A 124 0.27 -12.11 0.60
CA LYS A 124 0.95 -10.86 0.20
C LYS A 124 1.06 -9.87 1.37
N THR A 125 -0.02 -9.71 2.12
CA THR A 125 -0.11 -8.77 3.25
C THR A 125 0.77 -9.21 4.42
N VAL A 126 0.75 -10.51 4.78
CA VAL A 126 1.66 -11.11 5.76
C VAL A 126 3.10 -10.85 5.36
N HIS A 127 3.47 -11.12 4.11
CA HIS A 127 4.83 -10.89 3.65
C HIS A 127 5.27 -9.43 3.83
N VAL A 128 4.46 -8.47 3.36
CA VAL A 128 4.76 -7.04 3.51
C VAL A 128 4.90 -6.64 4.98
N ARG A 129 3.97 -7.07 5.84
CA ARG A 129 3.99 -6.75 7.27
C ARG A 129 5.16 -7.39 8.01
N SER A 130 5.47 -8.64 7.70
CA SER A 130 6.67 -9.33 8.20
C SER A 130 7.94 -8.56 7.84
N CYS A 131 8.04 -8.05 6.61
CA CYS A 131 9.18 -7.25 6.17
C CYS A 131 9.27 -5.87 6.85
N GLN A 132 8.12 -5.24 7.15
CA GLN A 132 8.07 -4.00 7.93
C GLN A 132 8.47 -4.23 9.38
N PHE A 133 8.04 -5.33 10.01
CA PHE A 133 8.40 -5.66 11.38
C PHE A 133 9.92 -5.87 11.52
N LEU A 134 10.55 -6.53 10.54
CA LEU A 134 12.00 -6.73 10.48
C LEU A 134 12.81 -5.43 10.22
N TYR A 135 12.17 -4.28 10.10
CA TYR A 135 12.87 -2.99 9.95
C TYR A 135 13.42 -2.43 11.29
N TRP A 136 12.97 -2.96 12.43
CA TRP A 136 13.29 -2.40 13.75
C TRP A 136 14.78 -2.21 14.08
N PRO A 137 15.73 -3.06 13.61
CA PRO A 137 17.14 -2.84 13.89
C PRO A 137 17.64 -1.52 13.29
N VAL A 138 17.28 -1.25 12.03
CA VAL A 138 17.66 -0.03 11.31
C VAL A 138 17.10 1.22 11.98
N PHE A 139 15.94 1.09 12.63
CA PHE A 139 15.32 2.16 13.41
C PHE A 139 16.13 2.49 14.67
N LEU A 140 16.50 1.48 15.46
CA LEU A 140 17.23 1.69 16.72
C LEU A 140 18.66 2.17 16.50
N HIS A 141 19.38 1.59 15.53
CA HIS A 141 20.77 1.97 15.23
C HIS A 141 20.94 3.45 14.85
N LYS A 142 19.89 4.09 14.31
CA LYS A 142 19.95 5.49 13.83
C LYS A 142 19.62 6.55 14.87
N HIS A 143 18.93 6.20 15.96
CA HIS A 143 18.71 7.14 17.07
C HIS A 143 20.03 7.54 17.76
N THR A 144 21.11 6.79 17.54
CA THR A 144 22.44 7.03 18.09
C THR A 144 23.23 8.12 17.34
N PHE A 145 23.05 8.26 16.02
CA PHE A 145 23.70 9.29 15.17
C PHE A 145 23.11 10.71 15.34
N SER A 146 22.56 11.02 16.51
CA SER A 146 21.88 12.29 16.90
C SER A 146 22.74 13.57 16.83
N LEU A 147 23.90 13.53 16.18
CA LEU A 147 24.91 14.57 16.21
C LEU A 147 24.92 15.49 14.97
N PHE A 148 24.26 15.12 13.86
CA PHE A 148 24.23 15.95 12.64
C PHE A 148 22.80 16.19 12.15
N THR A 149 22.22 17.35 12.49
CA THR A 149 20.90 17.79 12.04
C THR A 149 20.94 18.28 10.58
N ASN A 150 20.95 17.35 9.62
CA ASN A 150 20.75 17.67 8.20
C ASN A 150 19.28 17.61 7.80
N VAL A 151 18.87 18.40 6.80
CA VAL A 151 17.50 18.38 6.23
C VAL A 151 17.13 16.96 5.74
N GLU A 152 18.10 16.23 5.18
CA GLU A 152 17.94 14.82 4.79
C GLU A 152 17.65 13.89 5.98
N PHE A 153 18.20 14.19 7.17
CA PHE A 153 17.95 13.44 8.40
C PHE A 153 16.53 13.68 8.94
N ILE A 154 16.03 14.91 8.87
CA ILE A 154 14.65 15.23 9.27
C ILE A 154 13.66 14.55 8.31
N HIS A 155 13.93 14.57 7.00
CA HIS A 155 13.09 13.90 6.02
C HIS A 155 13.06 12.37 6.22
N ARG A 156 14.23 11.74 6.45
CA ARG A 156 14.32 10.29 6.70
C ARG A 156 13.70 9.87 8.03
N SER A 157 13.83 10.66 9.09
CA SER A 157 13.18 10.36 10.38
C SER A 157 11.65 10.53 10.32
N SER A 158 11.12 11.46 9.50
CA SER A 158 9.67 11.55 9.23
C SER A 158 9.13 10.28 8.56
N LEU A 159 9.81 9.79 7.51
CA LEU A 159 9.46 8.54 6.82
C LEU A 159 9.46 7.32 7.75
N GLN A 160 10.37 7.28 8.71
CA GLN A 160 10.47 6.17 9.68
C GLN A 160 9.37 6.23 10.75
N ASN A 161 9.08 7.41 11.26
CA ASN A 161 7.99 7.62 12.21
C ASN A 161 6.63 7.34 11.56
N HIS A 162 6.49 7.62 10.26
CA HIS A 162 5.33 7.22 9.46
C HIS A 162 5.13 5.70 9.45
N LEU A 163 6.19 4.92 9.19
CA LEU A 163 6.11 3.44 9.15
C LEU A 163 5.65 2.85 10.50
N TRP A 164 6.30 3.26 11.60
CA TRP A 164 5.96 2.76 12.94
C TRP A 164 4.59 3.22 13.41
N SER A 165 4.22 4.47 13.11
CA SER A 165 2.89 4.97 13.41
C SER A 165 1.82 4.24 12.60
N SER A 166 2.07 3.95 11.32
CA SER A 166 1.15 3.16 10.49
C SER A 166 0.93 1.77 11.07
N ILE A 167 1.99 1.08 11.51
CA ILE A 167 1.88 -0.23 12.18
C ILE A 167 1.09 -0.09 13.50
N SER A 168 1.41 0.92 14.31
CA SER A 168 0.72 1.14 15.58
C SER A 168 -0.77 1.44 15.39
N THR A 169 -1.13 2.30 14.43
CA THR A 169 -2.52 2.59 14.11
C THR A 169 -3.24 1.38 13.54
N ASP A 170 -2.57 0.57 12.72
CA ASP A 170 -3.18 -0.65 12.18
C ASP A 170 -3.45 -1.68 13.27
N LEU A 171 -2.56 -1.80 14.25
CA LEU A 171 -2.75 -2.66 15.42
C LEU A 171 -3.90 -2.18 16.30
N THR A 172 -3.99 -0.87 16.57
CA THR A 172 -5.11 -0.32 17.36
C THR A 172 -6.44 -0.51 16.63
N PHE A 173 -6.51 -0.25 15.32
CA PHE A 173 -7.70 -0.54 14.52
C PHE A 173 -8.03 -2.04 14.49
N GLY A 174 -7.03 -2.93 14.44
CA GLY A 174 -7.23 -4.38 14.50
C GLY A 174 -7.82 -4.82 15.82
N ILE A 175 -7.31 -4.31 16.94
CA ILE A 175 -7.86 -4.58 18.28
C ILE A 175 -9.29 -4.05 18.40
N LEU A 176 -9.56 -2.83 17.93
CA LEU A 176 -10.92 -2.26 17.94
C LEU A 176 -11.90 -3.10 17.11
N LEU A 177 -11.49 -3.54 15.91
CA LEU A 177 -12.30 -4.42 15.07
C LEU A 177 -12.53 -5.77 15.77
N SER A 178 -11.50 -6.36 16.35
CA SER A 178 -11.58 -7.62 17.07
C SER A 178 -12.49 -7.56 18.30
N ILE A 179 -12.47 -6.47 19.07
CA ILE A 179 -13.42 -6.25 20.18
C ILE A 179 -14.86 -6.17 19.66
N PHE A 180 -15.07 -5.47 18.54
CA PHE A 180 -16.39 -5.40 17.90
C PHE A 180 -16.90 -6.78 17.47
N PHE A 181 -16.05 -7.60 16.84
CA PHE A 181 -16.39 -8.97 16.45
C PHE A 181 -16.65 -9.86 17.66
N LEU A 182 -15.85 -9.74 18.73
CA LEU A 182 -16.03 -10.52 19.96
C LEU A 182 -17.38 -10.20 20.61
N ALA A 183 -17.72 -8.92 20.76
CA ALA A 183 -18.98 -8.47 21.35
C ALA A 183 -20.21 -8.93 20.55
N ASN A 184 -20.08 -9.04 19.22
CA ASN A 184 -21.19 -9.31 18.30
C ASN A 184 -21.10 -10.68 17.61
N THR A 185 -20.41 -11.66 18.19
CA THR A 185 -20.16 -12.97 17.53
C THR A 185 -21.45 -13.66 17.05
N LYS A 186 -22.47 -13.75 17.92
CA LYS A 186 -23.77 -14.39 17.60
C LYS A 186 -24.55 -13.65 16.50
N PRO A 187 -24.81 -12.32 16.61
CA PRO A 187 -25.53 -11.60 15.56
C PRO A 187 -24.76 -11.60 14.24
N ILE A 188 -23.43 -11.48 14.25
CA ILE A 188 -22.60 -11.55 13.04
C ILE A 188 -22.72 -12.92 12.36
N SER A 189 -22.65 -14.01 13.13
CA SER A 189 -22.82 -15.38 12.59
C SER A 189 -24.18 -15.55 11.89
N ASN A 190 -25.27 -15.10 12.54
CA ASN A 190 -26.61 -15.17 11.97
C ASN A 190 -26.75 -14.30 10.73
N TRP A 191 -26.13 -13.11 10.74
CA TRP A 191 -26.12 -12.20 9.60
C TRP A 191 -25.36 -12.79 8.41
N ILE A 192 -24.19 -13.41 8.64
CA ILE A 192 -23.43 -14.11 7.60
C ILE A 192 -24.26 -15.24 6.99
N PHE A 193 -24.90 -16.07 7.83
CA PHE A 193 -25.76 -17.16 7.34
C PHE A 193 -26.93 -16.62 6.52
N SER A 194 -27.61 -15.57 7.00
CA SER A 194 -28.71 -14.92 6.31
C SER A 194 -28.31 -14.36 4.95
N ILE A 195 -27.14 -13.69 4.84
CA ILE A 195 -26.62 -13.20 3.57
C ILE A 195 -26.29 -14.35 2.63
N CYS A 196 -25.57 -15.36 3.09
CA CYS A 196 -25.21 -16.51 2.26
C CYS A 196 -26.45 -17.22 1.73
N HIS A 197 -27.47 -17.40 2.58
CA HIS A 197 -28.75 -17.98 2.21
C HIS A 197 -29.50 -17.11 1.18
N THR A 198 -29.58 -15.80 1.41
CA THR A 198 -30.25 -14.85 0.49
C THR A 198 -29.56 -14.82 -0.87
N LEU A 199 -28.22 -14.74 -0.91
CA LEU A 199 -27.46 -14.78 -2.16
C LEU A 199 -27.72 -16.08 -2.93
N THR A 200 -27.70 -17.22 -2.24
CA THR A 200 -27.83 -18.55 -2.85
C THR A 200 -29.25 -18.83 -3.34
N GLU A 201 -30.25 -18.68 -2.48
CA GLU A 201 -31.64 -19.05 -2.79
C GLU A 201 -32.36 -17.95 -3.57
N SER A 202 -32.30 -16.71 -3.08
CA SER A 202 -33.09 -15.60 -3.65
C SER A 202 -32.50 -15.09 -4.96
N ILE A 203 -31.17 -14.97 -5.06
CA ILE A 203 -30.54 -14.40 -6.24
C ILE A 203 -30.11 -15.49 -7.22
N LEU A 204 -29.27 -16.43 -6.79
CA LEU A 204 -28.66 -17.44 -7.66
C LEU A 204 -29.66 -18.50 -8.14
N ARG A 205 -30.37 -19.17 -7.23
CA ARG A 205 -31.33 -20.23 -7.57
C ARG A 205 -32.55 -19.67 -8.31
N SER A 206 -33.20 -18.64 -7.76
CA SER A 206 -34.33 -17.97 -8.43
C SER A 206 -33.92 -17.40 -9.79
N GLY A 207 -32.74 -16.77 -9.89
CA GLY A 207 -32.21 -16.27 -11.15
C GLY A 207 -32.01 -17.36 -12.20
N CYS A 208 -31.46 -18.52 -11.82
CA CYS A 208 -31.31 -19.65 -12.75
C CYS A 208 -32.67 -20.20 -13.21
N VAL A 209 -33.67 -20.28 -12.32
CA VAL A 209 -35.04 -20.70 -12.69
C VAL A 209 -35.68 -19.69 -13.64
N TRP A 210 -35.53 -18.39 -13.36
CA TRP A 210 -36.01 -17.31 -14.23
C TRP A 210 -35.37 -17.35 -15.62
N LEU A 211 -34.06 -17.65 -15.69
CA LEU A 211 -33.32 -17.82 -16.95
C LEU A 211 -33.77 -19.04 -17.77
N MET A 212 -34.20 -20.13 -17.11
CA MET A 212 -34.72 -21.33 -17.76
C MET A 212 -36.13 -21.16 -18.33
N GLY A 213 -36.91 -20.20 -17.82
CA GLY A 213 -38.25 -19.88 -18.28
C GLY A 213 -38.25 -18.94 -19.49
N VAL A 214 -38.81 -17.76 -19.30
CA VAL A 214 -38.89 -16.71 -20.34
C VAL A 214 -38.36 -15.40 -19.74
N PRO A 215 -37.03 -15.20 -19.69
CA PRO A 215 -36.47 -14.01 -19.09
C PRO A 215 -36.85 -12.77 -19.90
N ALA A 216 -37.48 -11.79 -19.23
CA ALA A 216 -37.91 -10.52 -19.81
C ALA A 216 -38.77 -10.64 -21.10
N GLY A 217 -39.49 -11.75 -21.28
CA GLY A 217 -40.31 -12.01 -22.47
C GLY A 217 -39.53 -12.53 -23.69
N PHE A 218 -38.21 -12.73 -23.59
CA PHE A 218 -37.42 -13.29 -24.69
C PHE A 218 -37.68 -14.79 -24.85
N LYS A 219 -38.14 -15.19 -26.05
CA LYS A 219 -38.31 -16.60 -26.41
C LYS A 219 -36.95 -17.22 -26.71
N LEU A 220 -36.33 -17.74 -25.66
CA LEU A 220 -35.05 -18.42 -25.70
C LEU A 220 -35.18 -19.87 -26.19
N ASN A 221 -34.06 -20.46 -26.61
CA ASN A 221 -33.99 -21.90 -26.85
C ASN A 221 -34.10 -22.65 -25.51
N THR A 222 -35.24 -23.32 -25.31
CA THR A 222 -35.61 -23.96 -24.05
C THR A 222 -34.68 -25.11 -23.68
N GLU A 223 -34.20 -25.89 -24.66
CA GLU A 223 -33.31 -27.01 -24.38
C GLU A 223 -31.94 -26.55 -23.89
N LEU A 224 -31.34 -25.56 -24.55
CA LEU A 224 -30.05 -25.03 -24.11
C LEU A 224 -30.19 -24.30 -22.76
N ALA A 225 -31.24 -23.50 -22.58
CA ALA A 225 -31.49 -22.82 -21.31
C ALA A 225 -31.66 -23.82 -20.16
N ARG A 226 -32.37 -24.92 -20.40
CA ARG A 226 -32.54 -26.01 -19.43
C ARG A 226 -31.22 -26.69 -19.08
N VAL A 227 -30.39 -27.03 -20.06
CA VAL A 227 -29.07 -27.64 -19.79
C VAL A 227 -28.17 -26.70 -18.98
N LEU A 228 -28.06 -25.44 -19.39
CA LEU A 228 -27.20 -24.46 -18.72
C LEU A 228 -27.71 -24.12 -17.31
N GLY A 229 -29.03 -24.02 -17.14
CA GLY A 229 -29.68 -23.83 -15.86
C GLY A 229 -29.51 -25.01 -14.91
N MET A 230 -29.68 -26.25 -15.38
CA MET A 230 -29.44 -27.44 -14.55
C MET A 230 -27.98 -27.57 -14.10
N VAL A 231 -27.01 -27.32 -14.98
CA VAL A 231 -25.58 -27.29 -14.59
C VAL A 231 -25.32 -26.23 -13.53
N SER A 232 -25.91 -25.04 -13.70
CA SER A 232 -25.79 -23.94 -12.74
C SER A 232 -26.40 -24.29 -11.39
N LEU A 233 -27.64 -24.79 -11.38
CA LEU A 233 -28.36 -25.19 -10.16
C LEU A 233 -27.64 -26.34 -9.43
N ASN A 234 -27.13 -27.34 -10.15
CA ASN A 234 -26.37 -28.43 -9.54
C ASN A 234 -25.09 -27.92 -8.87
N MET A 235 -24.37 -27.00 -9.52
CA MET A 235 -23.17 -26.39 -8.94
C MET A 235 -23.50 -25.54 -7.70
N ILE A 236 -24.58 -24.76 -7.76
CA ILE A 236 -25.08 -23.97 -6.63
C ILE A 236 -25.47 -24.90 -5.47
N GLN A 237 -26.16 -26.01 -5.74
CA GLN A 237 -26.59 -26.97 -4.74
C GLN A 237 -25.42 -27.62 -4.03
N VAL A 238 -24.42 -28.12 -4.77
CA VAL A 238 -23.20 -28.72 -4.20
C VAL A 238 -22.46 -27.72 -3.31
N TYR A 239 -22.37 -26.47 -3.74
CA TYR A 239 -21.69 -25.44 -2.95
C TYR A 239 -22.49 -25.05 -1.70
N SER A 240 -23.82 -24.96 -1.83
CA SER A 240 -24.75 -24.67 -0.74
C SER A 240 -24.70 -25.73 0.37
N THR A 241 -24.65 -27.02 0.01
CA THR A 241 -24.51 -28.11 1.00
C THR A 241 -23.17 -28.06 1.70
N ILE A 242 -22.05 -27.83 0.98
CA ILE A 242 -20.72 -27.67 1.58
C ILE A 242 -20.73 -26.51 2.59
N TRP A 243 -21.29 -25.35 2.22
CA TRP A 243 -21.34 -24.20 3.11
C TRP A 243 -22.26 -24.39 4.29
N TYR A 244 -23.35 -25.15 4.15
CA TYR A 244 -24.22 -25.51 5.28
C TYR A 244 -23.48 -26.34 6.34
N PHE A 245 -22.70 -27.35 5.91
CA PHE A 245 -21.88 -28.15 6.82
C PHE A 245 -20.75 -27.33 7.48
N ILE A 246 -20.03 -26.51 6.70
CA ILE A 246 -18.99 -25.64 7.23
C ILE A 246 -19.59 -24.57 8.17
N GLY A 247 -20.72 -24.00 7.79
CA GLY A 247 -21.39 -22.91 8.50
C GLY A 247 -21.88 -23.31 9.88
N THR A 248 -22.42 -24.52 10.02
CA THR A 248 -22.98 -25.01 11.29
C THR A 248 -21.91 -25.45 12.29
N SER A 249 -20.80 -26.05 11.84
CA SER A 249 -19.77 -26.58 12.76
C SER A 249 -18.48 -25.75 12.84
N ILE A 250 -18.10 -25.02 11.78
CA ILE A 250 -16.75 -24.43 11.64
C ILE A 250 -16.78 -22.89 11.69
N LEU A 251 -17.92 -22.25 11.41
CA LEU A 251 -18.04 -20.78 11.36
C LEU A 251 -17.59 -20.08 12.65
N GLY A 252 -17.92 -20.64 13.81
CA GLY A 252 -17.48 -20.10 15.11
C GLY A 252 -15.95 -20.07 15.23
N TYR A 253 -15.28 -21.16 14.83
CA TYR A 253 -13.81 -21.23 14.83
C TYR A 253 -13.19 -20.25 13.82
N ILE A 254 -13.81 -20.04 12.66
CA ILE A 254 -13.37 -19.06 11.66
C ILE A 254 -13.44 -17.64 12.25
N ILE A 255 -14.52 -17.28 12.95
CA ILE A 255 -14.66 -15.97 13.60
C ILE A 255 -13.60 -15.79 14.70
N VAL A 256 -13.36 -16.80 15.53
CA VAL A 256 -12.32 -16.73 16.56
C VAL A 256 -10.93 -16.58 15.94
N ALA A 257 -10.61 -17.33 14.89
CA ALA A 257 -9.36 -17.18 14.16
C ALA A 257 -9.22 -15.77 13.57
N PHE A 258 -10.30 -15.21 13.02
CA PHE A 258 -10.34 -13.85 12.50
C PHE A 258 -10.07 -12.79 13.59
N ILE A 259 -10.60 -13.00 14.80
CA ILE A 259 -10.35 -12.13 15.97
C ILE A 259 -8.87 -12.21 16.39
N ILE A 260 -8.31 -13.42 16.52
CA ILE A 260 -6.91 -13.62 16.92
C ILE A 260 -5.97 -12.94 15.92
N VAL A 261 -6.21 -13.11 14.62
CA VAL A 261 -5.39 -12.48 13.59
C VAL A 261 -5.45 -10.95 13.68
N GLY A 262 -6.63 -10.36 13.90
CA GLY A 262 -6.78 -8.92 14.07
C GLY A 262 -6.01 -8.37 15.27
N VAL A 263 -6.00 -9.10 16.39
CA VAL A 263 -5.27 -8.72 17.62
C VAL A 263 -3.76 -8.81 17.43
N VAL A 264 -3.26 -9.85 16.75
CA VAL A 264 -1.81 -10.10 16.63
C VAL A 264 -1.17 -9.29 15.51
N PHE A 265 -1.82 -9.17 14.36
CA PHE A 265 -1.22 -8.64 13.13
C PHE A 265 -1.83 -7.32 12.63
N GLY A 266 -2.93 -6.85 13.22
CA GLY A 266 -3.60 -5.59 12.87
C GLY A 266 -4.72 -5.72 11.83
N ALA A 267 -5.41 -4.60 11.57
CA ALA A 267 -6.61 -4.55 10.72
C ALA A 267 -6.33 -4.86 9.24
N THR A 268 -5.17 -4.47 8.69
CA THR A 268 -4.85 -4.75 7.28
C THR A 268 -4.83 -6.24 6.96
N LEU A 269 -4.26 -7.07 7.86
CA LEU A 269 -4.27 -8.51 7.65
C LEU A 269 -5.67 -9.10 7.83
N GLN A 270 -6.44 -8.56 8.78
CA GLN A 270 -7.81 -8.96 9.01
C GLN A 270 -8.71 -8.67 7.77
N LEU A 271 -8.56 -7.51 7.14
CA LEU A 271 -9.24 -7.17 5.88
C LEU A 271 -8.76 -8.04 4.70
N ALA A 272 -7.47 -8.38 4.64
CA ALA A 272 -6.95 -9.28 3.62
C ALA A 272 -7.53 -10.70 3.75
N LEU A 273 -7.67 -11.21 4.98
CA LEU A 273 -8.36 -12.48 5.23
C LEU A 273 -9.84 -12.41 4.86
N PHE A 274 -10.50 -11.29 5.14
CA PHE A 274 -11.88 -11.08 4.71
C PHE A 274 -12.02 -11.16 3.18
N LEU A 275 -11.11 -10.56 2.42
CA LEU A 275 -11.08 -10.66 0.96
C LEU A 275 -10.94 -12.11 0.47
N ASP A 276 -10.05 -12.88 1.10
CA ASP A 276 -9.85 -14.29 0.75
C ASP A 276 -11.09 -15.14 1.12
N LEU A 277 -11.76 -14.86 2.24
CA LEU A 277 -13.03 -15.49 2.62
C LEU A 277 -14.15 -15.17 1.62
N VAL A 278 -14.30 -13.91 1.21
CA VAL A 278 -15.30 -13.51 0.19
C VAL A 278 -15.03 -14.23 -1.13
N ARG A 279 -13.77 -14.33 -1.57
CA ARG A 279 -13.38 -15.10 -2.76
C ARG A 279 -13.69 -16.59 -2.63
N LEU A 280 -13.45 -17.16 -1.46
CA LEU A 280 -13.77 -18.56 -1.19
C LEU A 280 -15.28 -18.79 -1.29
N VAL A 281 -16.09 -18.01 -0.57
CA VAL A 281 -17.57 -18.09 -0.54
C VAL A 281 -18.17 -17.93 -1.94
N THR A 282 -17.63 -17.00 -2.73
CA THR A 282 -18.14 -16.71 -4.08
C THR A 282 -17.51 -17.56 -5.19
N LEU A 283 -16.68 -18.55 -4.84
CA LEU A 283 -15.96 -19.39 -5.81
C LEU A 283 -16.92 -20.04 -6.81
N HIS A 284 -18.09 -20.51 -6.37
CA HIS A 284 -19.09 -21.11 -7.26
C HIS A 284 -19.61 -20.13 -8.31
N VAL A 285 -19.89 -18.88 -7.93
CA VAL A 285 -20.32 -17.82 -8.86
C VAL A 285 -19.23 -17.50 -9.88
N THR A 286 -17.99 -17.32 -9.41
CA THR A 286 -16.86 -17.02 -10.31
C THR A 286 -16.57 -18.16 -11.29
N SER A 287 -16.79 -19.41 -10.86
CA SER A 287 -16.61 -20.61 -11.67
C SER A 287 -17.73 -20.77 -12.71
N LEU A 288 -18.98 -20.51 -12.33
CA LEU A 288 -20.11 -20.46 -13.27
C LEU A 288 -19.93 -19.36 -14.30
N HIS A 289 -19.56 -18.15 -13.85
CA HIS A 289 -19.22 -17.05 -14.75
C HIS A 289 -18.11 -17.47 -15.72
N TRP A 290 -17.03 -18.11 -15.25
CA TRP A 290 -15.96 -18.59 -16.12
C TRP A 290 -16.45 -19.62 -17.15
N LEU A 291 -17.24 -20.60 -16.73
CA LEU A 291 -17.81 -21.62 -17.61
C LEU A 291 -18.66 -20.98 -18.73
N VAL A 292 -19.59 -20.11 -18.35
CA VAL A 292 -20.49 -19.43 -19.29
C VAL A 292 -19.71 -18.47 -20.20
N SER A 293 -18.73 -17.76 -19.66
CA SER A 293 -17.83 -16.86 -20.41
C SER A 293 -17.04 -17.63 -21.48
N VAL A 294 -16.56 -18.83 -21.18
CA VAL A 294 -15.88 -19.71 -22.15
C VAL A 294 -16.84 -20.15 -23.26
N LEU A 295 -18.06 -20.54 -22.91
CA LEU A 295 -19.08 -20.93 -23.89
C LEU A 295 -19.44 -19.76 -24.81
N TYR A 296 -19.73 -18.59 -24.24
CA TYR A 296 -20.07 -17.38 -24.97
C TYR A 296 -18.94 -16.92 -25.90
N SER A 297 -17.70 -16.87 -25.40
CA SER A 297 -16.54 -16.47 -26.20
C SER A 297 -16.29 -17.42 -27.36
N ARG A 298 -16.36 -18.74 -27.14
CA ARG A 298 -16.23 -19.75 -28.21
C ARG A 298 -17.34 -19.61 -29.26
N GLN A 299 -18.57 -19.33 -28.83
CA GLN A 299 -19.70 -19.15 -29.75
C GLN A 299 -19.54 -17.89 -30.63
N ILE A 300 -19.11 -16.76 -30.06
CA ILE A 300 -18.82 -15.55 -30.84
C ILE A 300 -17.65 -15.79 -31.80
N GLN A 301 -16.59 -16.47 -31.36
CA GLN A 301 -15.46 -16.78 -32.23
C GLN A 301 -15.86 -17.68 -33.40
N ALA A 302 -16.73 -18.67 -33.16
CA ALA A 302 -17.29 -19.53 -34.20
C ALA A 302 -18.21 -18.78 -35.16
N LEU A 303 -19.09 -17.91 -34.66
CA LEU A 303 -19.92 -17.05 -35.50
C LEU A 303 -19.06 -16.07 -36.33
N ALA A 304 -18.02 -15.51 -35.73
CA ALA A 304 -17.10 -14.61 -36.43
C ALA A 304 -16.29 -15.35 -37.50
N SER A 305 -15.92 -16.61 -37.30
CA SER A 305 -15.22 -17.41 -38.33
C SER A 305 -16.16 -17.79 -39.46
N LEU A 306 -17.39 -18.23 -39.17
CA LEU A 306 -18.42 -18.53 -40.17
C LEU A 306 -18.82 -17.29 -40.98
N TRP A 307 -18.95 -16.14 -40.32
CA TRP A 307 -19.20 -14.87 -41.01
C TRP A 307 -18.08 -14.48 -41.98
N ARG A 308 -16.82 -14.83 -41.68
CA ARG A 308 -15.70 -14.62 -42.60
C ARG A 308 -15.79 -15.54 -43.82
N ILE A 309 -16.27 -16.78 -43.66
CA ILE A 309 -16.50 -17.72 -44.76
C ILE A 309 -17.50 -17.14 -45.76
N PHE A 310 -18.66 -16.64 -45.30
CA PHE A 310 -19.64 -15.99 -46.20
C PHE A 310 -19.13 -14.74 -46.91
N ARG A 311 -18.13 -14.07 -46.33
CA ARG A 311 -17.48 -12.90 -46.95
C ARG A 311 -16.30 -13.26 -47.86
N GLY A 312 -15.97 -14.55 -48.02
CA GLY A 312 -14.81 -14.95 -48.80
C GLY A 312 -13.47 -14.52 -48.18
N ARG A 313 -13.37 -14.42 -46.85
CA ARG A 313 -12.15 -13.94 -46.15
C ARG A 313 -11.57 -14.99 -45.22
N LYS A 314 -10.24 -15.11 -45.20
CA LYS A 314 -9.48 -16.02 -44.33
C LYS A 314 -8.51 -15.22 -43.46
N TRP A 315 -8.41 -15.57 -42.17
CA TRP A 315 -7.42 -14.98 -41.28
C TRP A 315 -6.04 -15.58 -41.55
N ASN A 316 -5.05 -14.74 -41.80
CA ASN A 316 -3.67 -15.13 -42.01
C ASN A 316 -2.85 -14.86 -40.73
N PRO A 317 -2.51 -15.89 -39.92
CA PRO A 317 -1.78 -15.68 -38.66
C PRO A 317 -0.34 -15.18 -38.87
N LEU A 318 0.27 -15.46 -40.04
CA LEU A 318 1.64 -15.04 -40.35
C LEU A 318 1.72 -13.52 -40.60
N ARG A 319 0.66 -12.95 -41.17
CA ARG A 319 0.59 -11.52 -41.54
C ARG A 319 -0.39 -10.72 -40.68
N GLN A 320 -1.02 -11.36 -39.69
CA GLN A 320 -2.01 -10.76 -38.78
C GLN A 320 -3.10 -9.94 -39.51
N ARG A 321 -3.57 -10.43 -40.67
CA ARG A 321 -4.56 -9.73 -41.52
C ARG A 321 -5.59 -10.67 -42.14
N LEU A 322 -6.68 -10.10 -42.65
CA LEU A 322 -7.70 -10.83 -43.42
C LEU A 322 -7.35 -10.79 -44.92
N ASP A 323 -7.11 -11.96 -45.51
CA ASP A 323 -6.87 -12.13 -46.94
C ASP A 323 -8.15 -12.66 -47.64
N SER A 324 -8.38 -12.26 -48.89
CA SER A 324 -9.44 -12.85 -49.72
C SER A 324 -9.12 -14.31 -50.02
N TYR A 325 -10.12 -15.18 -49.94
CA TYR A 325 -9.98 -16.61 -50.18
C TYR A 325 -11.23 -17.14 -50.91
N GLY A 326 -11.01 -17.85 -52.02
CA GLY A 326 -12.09 -18.48 -52.79
C GLY A 326 -12.54 -19.78 -52.13
N TYR A 327 -13.55 -19.70 -51.26
CA TYR A 327 -14.20 -20.89 -50.70
C TYR A 327 -15.11 -21.55 -51.76
N THR A 328 -15.20 -22.87 -51.77
CA THR A 328 -16.08 -23.62 -52.67
C THR A 328 -17.56 -23.45 -52.27
N VAL A 329 -18.48 -23.80 -53.17
CA VAL A 329 -19.93 -23.76 -52.89
C VAL A 329 -20.28 -24.70 -51.72
N GLU A 330 -19.68 -25.89 -51.68
CA GLU A 330 -19.88 -26.86 -50.59
C GLU A 330 -19.52 -26.29 -49.22
N GLN A 331 -18.41 -25.55 -49.14
CA GLN A 331 -17.95 -24.91 -47.89
C GLN A 331 -18.92 -23.81 -47.42
N HIS A 332 -19.51 -23.06 -48.36
CA HIS A 332 -20.54 -22.07 -48.02
C HIS A 332 -21.82 -22.74 -47.52
N VAL A 333 -22.25 -23.84 -48.13
CA VAL A 333 -23.45 -24.59 -47.71
C VAL A 333 -23.27 -25.15 -46.29
N VAL A 334 -22.15 -25.82 -46.01
CA VAL A 334 -21.83 -26.33 -44.67
C VAL A 334 -21.74 -25.19 -43.65
N GLY A 335 -21.10 -24.07 -44.02
CA GLY A 335 -21.04 -22.87 -43.20
C GLY A 335 -22.43 -22.33 -42.85
N SER A 336 -23.35 -22.28 -43.84
CA SER A 336 -24.73 -21.85 -43.65
C SER A 336 -25.53 -22.77 -42.73
N LEU A 337 -25.36 -24.09 -42.87
CA LEU A 337 -26.04 -25.08 -42.03
C LEU A 337 -25.64 -24.97 -40.55
N ILE A 338 -24.39 -24.65 -40.26
CA ILE A 338 -23.87 -24.50 -38.88
C ILE A 338 -24.13 -23.09 -38.32
N PHE A 339 -24.12 -22.06 -39.18
CA PHE A 339 -24.29 -20.67 -38.77
C PHE A 339 -25.67 -20.39 -38.19
N SER A 340 -26.74 -20.86 -38.86
CA SER A 340 -28.11 -20.57 -38.43
C SER A 340 -28.41 -21.10 -37.01
N PRO A 341 -28.11 -22.36 -36.65
CA PRO A 341 -28.28 -22.84 -35.28
C PRO A 341 -27.45 -22.07 -34.26
N LEU A 342 -26.16 -21.81 -34.53
CA LEU A 342 -25.29 -21.06 -33.61
C LEU A 342 -25.78 -19.63 -33.36
N LEU A 343 -26.34 -18.98 -34.39
CA LEU A 343 -26.89 -17.64 -34.28
C LEU A 343 -28.19 -17.65 -33.46
N LEU A 344 -29.05 -18.64 -33.64
CA LEU A 344 -30.28 -18.81 -32.86
C LEU A 344 -30.03 -19.20 -31.40
N LEU A 345 -28.91 -19.88 -31.11
CA LEU A 345 -28.47 -20.23 -29.75
C LEU A 345 -27.74 -19.08 -29.03
N LEU A 346 -27.40 -18.00 -29.73
CA LEU A 346 -26.61 -16.90 -29.16
C LEU A 346 -27.37 -16.08 -28.10
N PRO A 347 -28.67 -15.75 -28.29
CA PRO A 347 -29.43 -15.04 -27.27
C PRO A 347 -29.45 -15.80 -25.94
N THR A 348 -29.61 -17.12 -25.97
CA THR A 348 -29.59 -17.97 -24.77
C THR A 348 -28.30 -17.87 -23.99
N THR A 349 -27.15 -18.06 -24.63
CA THR A 349 -25.86 -17.99 -23.94
C THR A 349 -25.55 -16.57 -23.48
N SER A 350 -25.97 -15.55 -24.25
CA SER A 350 -25.75 -14.15 -23.87
C SER A 350 -26.50 -13.74 -22.61
N VAL A 351 -27.76 -14.17 -22.41
CA VAL A 351 -28.54 -13.78 -21.24
C VAL A 351 -27.96 -14.43 -19.97
N PHE A 352 -27.57 -15.70 -20.05
CA PHE A 352 -26.85 -16.37 -18.95
C PHE A 352 -25.49 -15.70 -18.67
N TYR A 353 -24.76 -15.33 -19.72
CA TYR A 353 -23.48 -14.63 -19.59
C TYR A 353 -23.67 -13.30 -18.85
N ILE A 354 -24.59 -12.46 -19.32
CA ILE A 354 -24.90 -11.16 -18.70
C ILE A 354 -25.26 -11.34 -17.23
N PHE A 355 -26.14 -12.28 -16.89
CA PHE A 355 -26.55 -12.52 -15.50
C PHE A 355 -25.35 -12.85 -14.59
N PHE A 356 -24.53 -13.83 -14.96
CA PHE A 356 -23.36 -14.21 -14.15
C PHE A 356 -22.26 -13.14 -14.15
N THR A 357 -22.13 -12.38 -15.24
CA THR A 357 -21.21 -11.23 -15.30
C THR A 357 -21.67 -10.11 -14.38
N MET A 358 -22.97 -9.82 -14.29
CA MET A 358 -23.50 -8.83 -13.34
C MET A 358 -23.21 -9.24 -11.89
N LEU A 359 -23.43 -10.51 -11.53
CA LEU A 359 -23.09 -10.99 -10.18
C LEU A 359 -21.58 -10.92 -9.91
N ASN A 360 -20.77 -11.41 -10.85
CA ASN A 360 -19.32 -11.42 -10.70
C ASN A 360 -18.74 -9.99 -10.62
N THR A 361 -19.28 -9.04 -11.40
CA THR A 361 -18.85 -7.63 -11.35
C THR A 361 -19.16 -6.98 -10.01
N ILE A 362 -20.36 -7.20 -9.44
CA ILE A 362 -20.72 -6.72 -8.10
C ILE A 362 -19.75 -7.27 -7.04
N ILE A 363 -19.46 -8.57 -7.08
CA ILE A 363 -18.51 -9.20 -6.15
C ILE A 363 -17.11 -8.60 -6.32
N THR A 364 -16.62 -8.44 -7.57
CA THR A 364 -15.30 -7.85 -7.80
C THR A 364 -15.23 -6.38 -7.39
N LEU A 365 -16.31 -5.61 -7.56
CA LEU A 365 -16.37 -4.21 -7.12
C LEU A 365 -16.28 -4.11 -5.59
N LEU A 366 -16.98 -5.01 -4.88
CA LEU A 366 -16.88 -5.11 -3.42
C LEU A 366 -15.45 -5.47 -3.00
N CYS A 367 -14.80 -6.45 -3.64
CA CYS A 367 -13.40 -6.77 -3.35
C CYS A 367 -12.46 -5.59 -3.62
N ILE A 368 -12.63 -4.88 -4.75
CA ILE A 368 -11.81 -3.70 -5.08
C ILE A 368 -12.02 -2.59 -4.05
N SER A 369 -13.24 -2.38 -3.55
CA SER A 369 -13.50 -1.37 -2.52
C SER A 369 -12.72 -1.63 -1.23
N VAL A 370 -12.64 -2.91 -0.81
CA VAL A 370 -11.84 -3.31 0.37
C VAL A 370 -10.35 -3.23 0.07
N GLU A 371 -9.90 -3.57 -1.14
CA GLU A 371 -8.50 -3.41 -1.55
C GLU A 371 -8.06 -1.94 -1.55
N VAL A 372 -8.94 -1.03 -1.98
CA VAL A 372 -8.74 0.42 -1.87
C VAL A 372 -8.68 0.82 -0.40
N LEU A 373 -9.58 0.33 0.47
CA LEU A 373 -9.53 0.60 1.90
C LEU A 373 -8.19 0.16 2.54
N ILE A 374 -7.69 -1.03 2.20
CA ILE A 374 -6.38 -1.51 2.63
C ILE A 374 -5.27 -0.57 2.13
N SER A 375 -5.33 -0.14 0.87
CA SER A 375 -4.35 0.77 0.29
C SER A 375 -4.37 2.16 0.96
N LEU A 376 -5.56 2.65 1.32
CA LEU A 376 -5.71 3.88 2.10
C LEU A 376 -5.05 3.72 3.47
N LEU A 377 -5.33 2.64 4.19
CA LEU A 377 -4.72 2.36 5.50
C LEU A 377 -3.17 2.32 5.44
N TYR A 378 -2.59 1.79 4.35
CA TYR A 378 -1.14 1.78 4.17
C TYR A 378 -0.54 3.16 3.94
N VAL A 379 -1.21 4.00 3.15
CA VAL A 379 -0.65 5.27 2.68
C VAL A 379 -0.92 6.41 3.66
N THR A 380 -1.97 6.32 4.48
CA THR A 380 -2.39 7.37 5.41
C THR A 380 -1.26 7.74 6.36
N PRO A 381 -0.73 8.99 6.33
CA PRO A 381 0.32 9.43 7.23
C PRO A 381 -0.22 9.76 8.62
N CYS A 382 -0.65 8.73 9.35
CA CYS A 382 -1.26 8.87 10.67
C CYS A 382 -0.39 9.68 11.64
N TYR A 383 0.94 9.48 11.60
CA TYR A 383 1.88 10.22 12.42
C TYR A 383 1.85 11.72 12.15
N GLU A 384 1.89 12.10 10.87
CA GLU A 384 1.95 13.50 10.47
C GLU A 384 0.61 14.19 10.74
N ILE A 385 -0.50 13.49 10.52
CA ILE A 385 -1.84 13.96 10.88
C ILE A 385 -1.93 14.17 12.40
N PHE A 386 -1.47 13.20 13.20
CA PHE A 386 -1.46 13.31 14.65
C PHE A 386 -0.61 14.49 15.13
N LEU A 387 0.60 14.67 14.58
CA LEU A 387 1.45 15.80 14.89
C LEU A 387 0.84 17.14 14.47
N TRP A 388 0.16 17.18 13.33
CA TRP A 388 -0.50 18.38 12.83
C TRP A 388 -1.69 18.78 13.73
N VAL A 389 -2.44 17.79 14.24
CA VAL A 389 -3.52 18.02 15.21
C VAL A 389 -2.97 18.56 16.53
N LEU A 390 -1.87 17.98 17.03
CA LEU A 390 -1.25 18.43 18.29
C LEU A 390 -0.62 19.81 18.17
N ASN A 391 0.15 20.07 17.11
CA ASN A 391 0.87 21.32 16.89
C ASN A 391 0.98 21.66 15.41
N LYS A 392 0.08 22.54 14.94
CA LYS A 392 0.08 23.05 13.55
C LYS A 392 1.36 23.80 13.18
N THR A 393 2.03 24.40 14.17
CA THR A 393 3.28 25.15 14.02
C THR A 393 4.46 24.29 13.55
N ARG A 394 4.37 22.97 13.68
CA ARG A 394 5.43 22.03 13.29
C ARG A 394 5.54 21.82 11.77
N PHE A 395 4.53 22.20 11.01
CA PHE A 395 4.48 22.08 9.54
C PHE A 395 4.38 23.45 8.87
N PRO A 396 5.47 24.23 8.78
CA PRO A 396 5.47 25.50 8.08
C PRO A 396 5.34 25.27 6.56
N SER A 397 4.35 25.89 5.93
CA SER A 397 4.09 25.86 4.47
C SER A 397 4.62 27.12 3.76
N GLY A 398 5.08 28.12 4.52
CA GLY A 398 5.70 29.33 3.98
C GLY A 398 6.06 30.34 5.06
N VAL A 399 6.83 31.36 4.68
CA VAL A 399 7.22 32.46 5.55
C VAL A 399 6.89 33.76 4.85
N TRP A 400 6.31 34.72 5.58
CA TRP A 400 6.02 36.05 5.07
C TRP A 400 6.41 37.10 6.11
N PHE A 401 6.77 38.28 5.65
CA PHE A 401 7.15 39.39 6.51
C PHE A 401 5.97 40.35 6.65
N SER A 402 5.62 40.69 7.89
CA SER A 402 4.73 41.82 8.16
C SER A 402 5.58 43.00 8.63
N ASN A 403 5.55 44.09 7.87
CA ASN A 403 6.26 45.30 8.23
C ASN A 403 5.34 46.16 9.12
N VAL A 404 5.77 46.44 10.33
CA VAL A 404 5.09 47.34 11.26
C VAL A 404 5.97 48.57 11.45
N SER A 405 5.46 49.74 11.05
CA SER A 405 6.11 51.04 11.28
C SER A 405 5.76 51.54 12.68
N LEU A 406 6.76 51.69 13.54
CA LEU A 406 6.61 52.16 14.92
C LEU A 406 7.31 53.52 15.04
N ALA A 407 6.52 54.60 14.87
CA ALA A 407 6.98 55.98 14.66
C ALA A 407 7.89 56.14 13.42
N ASP A 408 7.91 57.33 12.82
CA ASP A 408 8.41 57.61 11.46
C ASP A 408 9.90 57.25 11.16
N GLU A 409 10.63 56.65 12.10
CA GLU A 409 12.04 56.27 11.93
C GLU A 409 12.37 54.77 12.09
N VAL A 410 11.44 53.91 12.57
CA VAL A 410 11.75 52.47 12.80
C VAL A 410 10.73 51.54 12.13
N VAL A 411 11.20 50.80 11.12
CA VAL A 411 10.44 49.70 10.48
C VAL A 411 10.87 48.38 11.11
N VAL A 412 9.94 47.73 11.82
CA VAL A 412 10.15 46.38 12.36
C VAL A 412 9.46 45.38 11.43
N SER A 413 10.23 44.50 10.81
CA SER A 413 9.70 43.38 10.01
C SER A 413 9.52 42.16 10.90
N ILE A 414 8.27 41.79 11.20
CA ILE A 414 7.93 40.60 11.96
C ILE A 414 7.85 39.40 11.00
N LEU A 415 8.64 38.37 11.29
CA LEU A 415 8.63 37.11 10.55
C LEU A 415 7.40 36.28 10.96
N CYS A 416 6.47 36.08 10.05
CA CYS A 416 5.31 35.23 10.27
C CYS A 416 5.43 33.93 9.46
N SER A 417 5.09 32.80 10.07
CA SER A 417 5.04 31.50 9.36
C SER A 417 3.61 31.15 9.02
N ASN A 418 3.39 30.63 7.81
CA ASN A 418 2.13 30.01 7.42
C ASN A 418 2.18 28.52 7.71
N HIS A 419 1.06 27.91 8.08
CA HIS A 419 0.99 26.49 8.45
C HIS A 419 0.32 25.68 7.34
N ALA A 420 0.81 24.46 7.10
CA ALA A 420 0.26 23.58 6.08
C ALA A 420 -1.19 23.22 6.38
N LYS A 421 -2.04 23.27 5.35
CA LYS A 421 -3.40 22.74 5.45
C LYS A 421 -3.35 21.21 5.38
N LEU A 422 -4.35 20.54 5.97
CA LEU A 422 -4.44 19.08 5.96
C LEU A 422 -4.35 18.50 4.53
N GLY A 423 -4.98 19.15 3.55
CA GLY A 423 -4.93 18.72 2.15
C GLY A 423 -3.53 18.83 1.51
N GLU A 424 -2.73 19.83 1.90
CA GLU A 424 -1.35 20.00 1.42
C GLU A 424 -0.40 18.94 2.02
N LEU A 425 -0.63 18.57 3.28
CA LEU A 425 0.09 17.50 3.96
C LEU A 425 -0.21 16.13 3.35
N ILE A 426 -1.50 15.87 3.12
CA ILE A 426 -1.99 14.54 2.76
C ILE A 426 -1.96 14.28 1.25
N GLY A 427 -2.23 15.30 0.43
CA GLY A 427 -2.35 15.21 -1.02
C GLY A 427 -1.24 14.44 -1.75
N PRO A 428 0.06 14.63 -1.44
CA PRO A 428 1.13 13.90 -2.14
C PRO A 428 1.10 12.38 -1.89
N HIS A 429 0.63 11.93 -0.72
CA HIS A 429 0.59 10.51 -0.38
C HIS A 429 -0.48 9.77 -1.20
N TYR A 430 -1.68 10.35 -1.37
CA TYR A 430 -2.78 9.69 -2.06
C TYR A 430 -2.72 9.78 -3.59
N LYS A 431 -1.88 10.65 -4.15
CA LYS A 431 -1.75 10.83 -5.62
C LYS A 431 -1.42 9.52 -6.34
N ASN A 432 -0.64 8.64 -5.72
CA ASN A 432 -0.23 7.37 -6.31
C ASN A 432 -1.25 6.24 -6.10
N VAL A 433 -2.10 6.30 -5.06
CA VAL A 433 -3.09 5.26 -4.73
C VAL A 433 -4.13 5.12 -5.83
N PHE A 434 -4.62 6.25 -6.34
CA PHE A 434 -5.68 6.27 -7.36
C PHE A 434 -5.16 6.20 -8.79
N SER A 435 -3.84 6.22 -9.00
CA SER A 435 -3.24 6.08 -10.33
C SER A 435 -3.58 4.74 -11.01
N GLY A 436 -3.80 3.69 -10.21
CA GLY A 436 -4.19 2.35 -10.67
C GLY A 436 -5.66 2.21 -11.08
N VAL A 437 -6.56 3.07 -10.59
CA VAL A 437 -8.01 3.07 -10.91
C VAL A 437 -8.28 3.80 -12.24
N SER A 438 -7.25 3.96 -13.08
CA SER A 438 -7.32 4.76 -14.30
C SER A 438 -8.39 4.27 -15.29
N SER A 439 -8.76 5.15 -16.22
CA SER A 439 -9.65 4.84 -17.35
C SER A 439 -9.22 3.61 -18.17
N SER A 440 -7.95 3.20 -18.10
CA SER A 440 -7.45 1.97 -18.73
C SER A 440 -8.02 0.70 -18.10
N PHE A 441 -8.23 0.68 -16.78
CA PHE A 441 -8.86 -0.44 -16.08
C PHE A 441 -10.32 -0.58 -16.49
N ALA A 442 -11.06 0.53 -16.53
CA ALA A 442 -12.45 0.55 -16.98
C ALA A 442 -12.58 0.09 -18.44
N LYS A 443 -11.68 0.53 -19.33
CA LYS A 443 -11.63 0.07 -20.73
C LYS A 443 -11.31 -1.42 -20.84
N SER A 444 -10.34 -1.92 -20.08
CA SER A 444 -10.00 -3.35 -20.06
C SER A 444 -11.15 -4.19 -19.52
N MET A 445 -11.86 -3.72 -18.50
CA MET A 445 -13.02 -4.41 -17.94
C MET A 445 -14.17 -4.44 -18.94
N ALA A 446 -14.49 -3.31 -19.57
CA ALA A 446 -15.50 -3.22 -20.61
C ALA A 446 -15.18 -4.12 -21.82
N TYR A 447 -13.93 -4.12 -22.28
CA TYR A 447 -13.47 -5.01 -23.34
C TYR A 447 -13.66 -6.48 -22.96
N SER A 448 -13.21 -6.88 -21.76
CA SER A 448 -13.36 -8.26 -21.29
C SER A 448 -14.82 -8.70 -21.16
N VAL A 449 -15.72 -7.80 -20.72
CA VAL A 449 -17.17 -8.06 -20.67
C VAL A 449 -17.73 -8.23 -22.08
N LEU A 450 -17.31 -7.43 -23.05
CA LEU A 450 -17.81 -7.53 -24.43
C LEU A 450 -17.29 -8.78 -25.17
N THR A 451 -16.08 -9.24 -24.85
CA THR A 451 -15.46 -10.39 -25.55
C THR A 451 -15.64 -11.73 -24.84
N GLY A 452 -16.29 -11.75 -23.67
CA GLY A 452 -16.36 -12.96 -22.84
C GLY A 452 -14.99 -13.40 -22.30
N CYS A 453 -14.09 -12.45 -22.06
CA CYS A 453 -12.79 -12.73 -21.43
C CYS A 453 -12.89 -12.61 -19.91
N ARG A 454 -11.99 -13.30 -19.19
CA ARG A 454 -11.95 -13.25 -17.72
C ARG A 454 -11.69 -11.82 -17.25
N ILE A 455 -12.54 -11.32 -16.36
CA ILE A 455 -12.33 -10.04 -15.68
C ILE A 455 -11.15 -10.19 -14.71
N THR A 456 -10.11 -9.37 -14.91
CA THR A 456 -8.95 -9.33 -14.00
C THR A 456 -9.34 -8.58 -12.73
N SER A 457 -9.29 -9.27 -11.59
CA SER A 457 -9.76 -8.77 -10.29
C SER A 457 -8.68 -8.07 -9.46
N ASN A 458 -7.47 -7.91 -9.98
CA ASN A 458 -6.38 -7.28 -9.24
C ASN A 458 -6.26 -5.84 -9.72
N LEU A 459 -6.60 -4.89 -8.86
CA LEU A 459 -6.14 -3.52 -9.05
C LEU A 459 -4.62 -3.59 -8.92
N SER A 460 -3.87 -3.08 -9.89
CA SER A 460 -2.41 -2.97 -9.78
C SER A 460 -2.07 -1.85 -8.79
N THR A 461 -2.49 -1.99 -7.54
CA THR A 461 -2.10 -1.13 -6.44
C THR A 461 -0.61 -1.34 -6.26
N SER A 462 0.17 -0.29 -6.50
CA SER A 462 1.60 -0.27 -6.29
C SER A 462 1.85 -0.40 -4.79
N MET A 463 1.86 -1.64 -4.31
CA MET A 463 2.37 -1.95 -2.98
C MET A 463 3.81 -1.43 -2.89
N PRO A 464 4.22 -0.93 -1.72
CA PRO A 464 5.53 -0.34 -1.56
C PRO A 464 6.60 -1.30 -2.08
N ALA A 465 7.46 -0.80 -2.95
CA ALA A 465 8.52 -1.57 -3.57
C ALA A 465 9.33 -2.32 -2.52
N ILE A 466 9.80 -3.52 -2.88
CA ILE A 466 10.65 -4.39 -2.04
C ILE A 466 11.63 -3.52 -1.27
N ALA A 467 11.47 -3.54 0.05
CA ALA A 467 12.20 -2.66 0.91
C ALA A 467 13.71 -2.94 0.79
N PRO A 468 14.58 -1.92 0.69
CA PRO A 468 15.99 -2.12 0.38
C PRO A 468 16.72 -3.00 1.39
N TRP A 469 16.26 -3.03 2.66
CA TRP A 469 16.82 -3.90 3.70
C TRP A 469 16.50 -5.39 3.52
N MET A 470 15.53 -5.76 2.68
CA MET A 470 15.24 -7.17 2.35
C MET A 470 16.30 -7.80 1.45
N LYS A 471 17.23 -7.00 0.89
CA LYS A 471 18.37 -7.50 0.10
C LYS A 471 19.60 -7.83 0.95
N LEU A 472 19.56 -7.59 2.26
CA LEU A 472 20.70 -7.83 3.16
C LEU A 472 20.95 -9.34 3.32
N VAL A 473 22.23 -9.71 3.35
CA VAL A 473 22.65 -11.08 3.67
C VAL A 473 22.34 -11.36 5.14
N CYS A 474 21.95 -12.59 5.50
CA CYS A 474 21.55 -12.92 6.87
C CYS A 474 22.62 -12.57 7.92
N LYS A 475 23.90 -12.68 7.55
CA LYS A 475 25.04 -12.27 8.40
C LYS A 475 25.06 -10.75 8.64
N GLU A 476 24.75 -9.95 7.61
CA GLU A 476 24.66 -8.49 7.73
C GLU A 476 23.45 -8.09 8.57
N TYR A 477 22.31 -8.76 8.38
CA TYR A 477 21.11 -8.52 9.18
C TYR A 477 21.33 -8.89 10.66
N TRP A 478 22.03 -10.00 10.97
CA TRP A 478 22.37 -10.37 12.34
C TRP A 478 23.27 -9.33 13.02
N LYS A 479 24.31 -8.86 12.32
CA LYS A 479 25.18 -7.79 12.82
C LYS A 479 24.38 -6.53 13.10
N LEU A 480 23.51 -6.14 12.17
CA LEU A 480 22.67 -4.96 12.32
C LEU A 480 21.75 -5.10 13.54
N CYS A 481 21.09 -6.24 13.74
CA CYS A 481 20.32 -6.53 14.96
C CYS A 481 21.15 -6.41 16.24
N HIS A 482 22.32 -7.05 16.27
CA HIS A 482 23.20 -7.06 17.43
C HIS A 482 23.68 -5.64 17.79
N ASP A 483 24.19 -4.90 16.81
CA ASP A 483 24.74 -3.56 17.00
C ASP A 483 23.66 -2.56 17.42
N SER A 484 22.45 -2.69 16.88
CA SER A 484 21.29 -1.88 17.26
C SER A 484 20.93 -2.01 18.75
N ILE A 485 20.94 -3.23 19.29
CA ILE A 485 20.58 -3.47 20.69
C ILE A 485 21.72 -3.01 21.59
N LEU A 486 22.98 -3.31 21.22
CA LEU A 486 24.16 -2.92 21.99
C LEU A 486 24.30 -1.39 22.11
N GLU A 487 24.01 -0.64 21.05
CA GLU A 487 24.05 0.82 21.10
C GLU A 487 22.93 1.41 21.98
N SER A 488 21.74 0.80 21.97
CA SER A 488 20.61 1.24 22.79
C SER A 488 20.88 1.12 24.30
N THR A 489 21.67 0.12 24.72
CA THR A 489 22.04 -0.09 26.12
C THR A 489 23.13 0.90 26.56
N VAL A 490 24.12 1.17 25.70
CA VAL A 490 25.16 2.18 25.95
C VAL A 490 24.56 3.58 26.13
N GLN A 491 23.55 3.94 25.33
CA GLN A 491 22.91 5.25 25.42
C GLN A 491 22.04 5.42 26.68
N LYS A 492 21.39 4.35 27.17
CA LYS A 492 20.71 4.37 28.47
C LYS A 492 21.69 4.57 29.63
N LYS A 493 22.85 3.91 29.58
CA LYS A 493 23.90 4.05 30.61
C LYS A 493 24.39 5.49 30.75
N ARG A 494 24.54 6.23 29.64
CA ARG A 494 24.89 7.67 29.62
C ARG A 494 23.80 8.65 30.06
N ARG A 495 22.54 8.21 30.23
CA ARG A 495 21.45 9.06 30.75
C ARG A 495 21.20 8.85 32.25
N PHE A 496 21.70 7.76 32.81
CA PHE A 496 21.52 7.39 34.23
C PHE A 496 22.77 7.65 35.08
N CYS A 497 23.94 7.75 34.46
CA CYS A 497 25.13 8.39 35.02
C CYS A 497 25.16 9.84 34.55
#